data_AF-A0A2V1B3Q9-F1
#
_entry.id   AF-A0A2V1B3Q9-F1
#
_cell.length_a   1.000
_cell.length_b   1.000
_cell.length_c   1.000
_cell.angle_alpha   90.00
_cell.angle_beta   90.00
_cell.angle_gamma   90.00
#
_symmetry.space_group_name_H-M   'P 1'
#
loop_
_entity.id
_entity.type
_entity.pdbx_description
1 polymer ?
#
loop_
_entity_poly.entity_id
_entity_poly.type
_entity_poly.pdbx_seq_one_letter_code
_entity_poly.pdbx_strand_id
1 'polypeptide(L)'
;MSSYFNFSTSWGFIITTPEIRHMDNEELAIQTLEAEVLTRVPQLCSHEFPTTPAFKRWRKFWIMKIFLLRLRSEDRDWPGIINWFAERGITTGNDALKSLWTRGSNEVLAMERAARQYQETQLLEDGTLSFEPNWDRIAMLMRDHGCTENWTPEKVKYAWHYGASALFPHISLQCIVIGGSEYVLEPPYST
;
A
#
# COMPACT_ATOMS: atom_id res chain seq x y z
N MET A 1 19.32 16.40 -46.64
CA MET A 1 18.61 15.18 -47.06
C MET A 1 19.18 14.03 -46.25
N SER A 2 18.35 13.47 -45.37
CA SER A 2 18.68 12.39 -44.44
C SER A 2 18.93 11.07 -45.16
N SER A 3 19.94 10.32 -44.72
CA SER A 3 19.99 8.87 -44.91
C SER A 3 19.95 8.19 -43.54
N TYR A 4 18.89 7.41 -43.36
CA TYR A 4 18.55 6.68 -42.15
C TYR A 4 19.39 5.40 -42.04
N PHE A 5 19.85 5.12 -40.82
CA PHE A 5 20.36 3.81 -40.43
C PHE A 5 19.20 2.80 -40.39
N ASN A 6 19.28 1.75 -41.21
CA ASN A 6 18.42 0.57 -41.12
C ASN A 6 19.02 -0.41 -40.11
N PHE A 7 18.28 -0.72 -39.05
CA PHE A 7 18.49 -1.95 -38.27
C PHE A 7 17.30 -2.87 -38.48
N SER A 8 17.60 -4.02 -39.09
CA SER A 8 16.77 -5.20 -39.16
C SER A 8 16.71 -5.88 -37.79
N THR A 9 15.51 -6.21 -37.32
CA THR A 9 15.20 -7.55 -36.80
C THR A 9 13.69 -7.75 -36.86
N SER A 10 13.29 -8.67 -37.73
CA SER A 10 11.98 -9.33 -37.71
C SER A 10 11.81 -10.10 -36.40
N TRP A 11 10.82 -9.73 -35.61
CA TRP A 11 10.19 -10.61 -34.63
C TRP A 11 8.70 -10.63 -34.95
N GLY A 12 8.31 -11.52 -35.86
CA GLY A 12 6.92 -11.88 -36.05
C GLY A 12 6.42 -12.59 -34.79
N PHE A 13 5.73 -11.87 -33.92
CA PHE A 13 4.89 -12.48 -32.90
C PHE A 13 3.58 -12.90 -33.56
N ILE A 14 3.44 -14.20 -33.81
CA ILE A 14 2.12 -14.81 -33.93
C ILE A 14 1.52 -14.69 -32.53
N ILE A 15 0.49 -13.83 -32.38
CA ILE A 15 -0.32 -13.76 -31.17
C ILE A 15 -1.16 -15.04 -31.14
N THR A 16 -0.61 -16.11 -30.59
CA THR A 16 -1.42 -17.21 -30.08
C THR A 16 -2.04 -16.74 -28.77
N THR A 17 -3.32 -17.01 -28.62
CA THR A 17 -4.22 -16.51 -27.58
C THR A 17 -4.24 -17.43 -26.33
N PRO A 18 -3.30 -17.26 -25.39
CA PRO A 18 -3.60 -17.51 -23.96
C PRO A 18 -3.23 -16.36 -23.00
N GLU A 19 -2.42 -15.37 -23.40
CA GLU A 19 -1.90 -14.35 -22.46
C GLU A 19 -2.95 -13.35 -21.95
N ILE A 20 -3.98 -13.05 -22.74
CA ILE A 20 -5.00 -12.05 -22.36
C ILE A 20 -5.85 -12.53 -21.16
N ARG A 21 -6.11 -13.84 -21.04
CA ARG A 21 -6.91 -14.38 -19.92
C ARG A 21 -6.17 -14.38 -18.58
N HIS A 22 -4.84 -14.41 -18.58
CA HIS A 22 -4.05 -14.49 -17.34
C HIS A 22 -3.94 -13.14 -16.63
N MET A 23 -3.85 -12.04 -17.38
CA MET A 23 -3.72 -10.69 -16.80
C MET A 23 -5.00 -10.22 -16.09
N ASP A 24 -6.17 -10.58 -16.62
CA ASP A 24 -7.47 -10.25 -16.01
C ASP A 24 -7.66 -10.98 -14.67
N ASN A 25 -7.17 -12.22 -14.57
CA ASN A 25 -7.27 -13.02 -13.35
C ASN A 25 -6.37 -12.50 -12.23
N GLU A 26 -5.15 -12.06 -12.54
CA GLU A 26 -4.23 -11.52 -11.53
C GLU A 26 -4.72 -10.16 -11.00
N GLU A 27 -5.20 -9.28 -11.88
CA GLU A 27 -5.79 -8.00 -11.46
C GLU A 27 -7.00 -8.22 -10.54
N LEU A 28 -7.91 -9.12 -10.91
CA LEU A 28 -9.06 -9.48 -10.08
C LEU A 28 -8.63 -10.07 -8.73
N ALA A 29 -7.59 -10.90 -8.71
CA ALA A 29 -7.04 -11.44 -7.48
C ALA A 29 -6.52 -10.32 -6.57
N ILE A 30 -5.72 -9.38 -7.10
CA ILE A 30 -5.23 -8.24 -6.31
C ILE A 30 -6.38 -7.36 -5.79
N GLN A 31 -7.41 -7.10 -6.60
CA GLN A 31 -8.58 -6.33 -6.15
C GLN A 31 -9.33 -7.04 -5.01
N THR A 32 -9.47 -8.37 -5.10
CA THR A 32 -10.07 -9.19 -4.05
C THR A 32 -9.26 -9.12 -2.76
N LEU A 33 -7.93 -9.26 -2.88
CA LEU A 33 -7.01 -9.10 -1.77
C LEU A 33 -7.17 -7.72 -1.12
N GLU A 34 -7.13 -6.66 -1.92
CA GLU A 34 -7.25 -5.32 -1.40
C GLU A 34 -8.57 -5.09 -0.66
N ALA A 35 -9.70 -5.56 -1.20
CA ALA A 35 -10.99 -5.50 -0.52
C ALA A 35 -10.93 -6.21 0.84
N GLU A 36 -10.33 -7.40 0.91
CA GLU A 36 -10.11 -8.13 2.16
C GLU A 36 -9.22 -7.34 3.16
N VAL A 37 -8.16 -6.65 2.72
CA VAL A 37 -7.36 -5.76 3.60
C VAL A 37 -8.23 -4.65 4.16
N LEU A 38 -9.06 -4.04 3.32
CA LEU A 38 -9.90 -2.91 3.70
C LEU A 38 -10.97 -3.28 4.72
N THR A 39 -11.39 -4.54 4.80
CA THR A 39 -12.30 -4.99 5.88
C THR A 39 -11.69 -4.93 7.28
N ARG A 40 -10.36 -4.80 7.39
CA ARG A 40 -9.62 -4.91 8.66
C ARG A 40 -8.91 -3.63 9.08
N VAL A 41 -8.81 -2.65 8.18
CA VAL A 41 -8.19 -1.37 8.52
C VAL A 41 -9.14 -0.56 9.41
N PRO A 42 -8.63 0.09 10.47
CA PRO A 42 -9.45 0.83 11.42
C PRO A 42 -10.12 2.05 10.78
N GLN A 43 -9.49 2.62 9.75
CA GLN A 43 -9.97 3.81 9.07
C GLN A 43 -9.60 3.80 7.59
N LEU A 44 -10.62 3.93 6.74
CA LEU A 44 -10.45 4.16 5.31
C LEU A 44 -10.12 5.63 5.05
N CYS A 45 -9.26 5.84 4.07
CA CYS A 45 -8.92 7.18 3.59
C CYS A 45 -9.69 7.46 2.30
N SER A 46 -10.44 8.55 2.26
CA SER A 46 -11.20 8.98 1.08
C SER A 46 -10.37 9.71 0.04
N HIS A 47 -9.04 9.72 0.20
CA HIS A 47 -8.12 10.36 -0.72
C HIS A 47 -8.04 9.62 -2.06
N GLU A 48 -8.11 10.37 -3.16
CA GLU A 48 -7.86 9.81 -4.48
C GLU A 48 -6.36 9.57 -4.68
N PHE A 49 -5.98 8.30 -4.81
CA PHE A 49 -4.58 7.93 -5.01
C PHE A 49 -4.18 7.97 -6.50
N PRO A 50 -2.89 8.19 -6.81
CA PRO A 50 -2.40 8.21 -8.18
C PRO A 50 -2.75 6.94 -8.95
N THR A 51 -3.24 7.09 -10.18
CA THR A 51 -3.59 5.97 -11.07
C THR A 51 -2.50 5.66 -12.09
N THR A 52 -1.30 6.24 -11.92
CA THR A 52 -0.17 6.04 -12.82
C THR A 52 0.25 4.56 -12.86
N PRO A 53 0.77 4.06 -14.00
CA PRO A 53 1.20 2.66 -14.11
C PRO A 53 2.22 2.25 -13.04
N ALA A 54 3.13 3.16 -12.68
CA ALA A 54 4.12 2.94 -11.64
C ALA A 54 3.48 2.76 -10.25
N PHE A 55 2.51 3.63 -9.91
CA PHE A 55 1.79 3.52 -8.64
C PHE A 55 0.93 2.26 -8.58
N LYS A 56 0.19 1.96 -9.66
CA LYS A 56 -0.60 0.70 -9.76
C LYS A 56 0.27 -0.53 -9.53
N ARG A 57 1.43 -0.61 -10.19
CA ARG A 57 2.37 -1.72 -9.99
C ARG A 57 2.85 -1.81 -8.54
N TRP A 58 3.25 -0.69 -7.95
CA TRP A 58 3.68 -0.64 -6.55
C TRP A 58 2.56 -1.07 -5.59
N ARG A 59 1.33 -0.59 -5.80
CA ARG A 59 0.13 -0.96 -5.04
C ARG A 59 -0.11 -2.47 -5.03
N LYS A 60 0.00 -3.14 -6.19
CA LYS A 60 -0.11 -4.62 -6.25
C LYS A 60 0.87 -5.30 -5.31
N PHE A 61 2.15 -4.91 -5.37
CA PHE A 61 3.18 -5.47 -4.49
C PHE A 61 2.94 -5.16 -3.01
N TRP A 62 2.45 -3.96 -2.70
CA TRP A 62 2.12 -3.58 -1.34
C TRP A 62 1.01 -4.46 -0.74
N ILE A 63 -0.10 -4.65 -1.47
CA ILE A 63 -1.20 -5.52 -1.02
C ILE A 63 -0.70 -6.95 -0.79
N MET A 64 0.12 -7.48 -1.70
CA MET A 64 0.75 -8.79 -1.51
C MET A 64 1.63 -8.85 -0.25
N LYS A 65 2.44 -7.81 0.02
CA LYS A 65 3.27 -7.72 1.25
C LYS A 65 2.39 -7.80 2.50
N ILE A 66 1.30 -7.03 2.55
CA ILE A 66 0.38 -7.00 3.70
C ILE A 66 -0.26 -8.37 3.95
N PHE A 67 -0.74 -9.06 2.91
CA PHE A 67 -1.24 -10.43 3.09
C PHE A 67 -0.17 -11.38 3.57
N LEU A 68 1.01 -11.31 2.98
CA LEU A 68 2.08 -12.21 3.35
C LEU A 68 2.49 -12.02 4.81
N LEU A 69 2.61 -10.78 5.28
CA LEU A 69 2.87 -10.46 6.69
C LEU A 69 1.76 -11.02 7.59
N ARG A 70 0.50 -10.84 7.19
CA ARG A 70 -0.64 -11.38 7.91
C ARG A 70 -0.62 -12.91 8.00
N LEU A 71 -0.49 -13.61 6.86
CA LEU A 71 -0.44 -15.07 6.84
C LEU A 71 0.70 -15.61 7.72
N ARG A 72 1.84 -14.90 7.75
CA ARG A 72 2.96 -15.22 8.64
C ARG A 72 2.65 -14.95 10.11
N SER A 73 1.89 -13.90 10.44
CA SER A 73 1.41 -13.64 11.80
C SER A 73 0.34 -14.63 12.28
N GLU A 74 -0.37 -15.29 11.36
CA GLU A 74 -1.30 -16.40 11.61
C GLU A 74 -0.57 -17.77 11.67
N ASP A 75 0.74 -17.78 11.86
CA ASP A 75 1.60 -18.96 11.94
C ASP A 75 1.54 -19.92 10.74
N ARG A 76 1.13 -19.44 9.55
CA ARG A 76 1.14 -20.27 8.35
C ARG A 76 2.57 -20.55 7.88
N ASP A 77 2.81 -21.80 7.52
CA ASP A 77 4.09 -22.25 6.97
C ASP A 77 4.25 -21.83 5.50
N TRP A 78 5.48 -21.89 5.00
CA TRP A 78 5.78 -21.48 3.62
C TRP A 78 5.03 -22.29 2.56
N PRO A 79 4.93 -23.64 2.65
CA PRO A 79 4.09 -24.42 1.75
C PRO A 79 2.63 -23.97 1.74
N GLY A 80 2.03 -23.74 2.92
CA GLY A 80 0.66 -23.25 3.04
C GLY A 80 0.47 -21.87 2.42
N ILE A 81 1.42 -20.96 2.58
CA ILE A 81 1.39 -19.63 1.97
C ILE A 81 1.50 -19.70 0.43
N ILE A 82 2.39 -20.54 -0.09
CA ILE A 82 2.56 -20.73 -1.54
C ILE A 82 1.25 -21.25 -2.15
N ASN A 83 0.66 -22.28 -1.55
CA ASN A 83 -0.61 -22.83 -1.99
C ASN A 83 -1.73 -21.78 -1.93
N TRP A 84 -1.77 -20.97 -0.88
CA TRP A 84 -2.78 -19.92 -0.71
C TRP A 84 -2.73 -18.86 -1.82
N PHE A 85 -1.53 -18.45 -2.24
CA PHE A 85 -1.35 -17.54 -3.38
C PHE A 85 -1.69 -18.25 -4.72
N ALA A 86 -1.29 -19.51 -4.88
CA ALA A 86 -1.58 -20.29 -6.09
C ALA A 86 -3.09 -20.51 -6.31
N GLU A 87 -3.85 -20.79 -5.26
CA GLU A 87 -5.32 -20.89 -5.29
C GLU A 87 -6.00 -19.61 -5.78
N ARG A 88 -5.31 -18.46 -5.68
CA ARG A 88 -5.77 -17.14 -6.15
C ARG A 88 -5.16 -16.75 -7.50
N GLY A 89 -4.51 -17.68 -8.18
CA GLY A 89 -3.87 -17.44 -9.48
C GLY A 89 -2.57 -16.66 -9.41
N ILE A 90 -2.02 -16.44 -8.21
CA ILE A 90 -0.74 -15.74 -8.02
C ILE A 90 0.37 -16.78 -7.92
N THR A 91 1.12 -16.93 -9.01
CA THR A 91 2.26 -17.85 -9.07
C THR A 91 3.54 -17.11 -8.70
N THR A 92 3.98 -17.24 -7.44
CA THR A 92 5.22 -16.64 -6.96
C THR A 92 6.11 -17.71 -6.32
N GLY A 93 7.40 -17.71 -6.67
CA GLY A 93 8.36 -18.66 -6.11
C GLY A 93 8.60 -18.45 -4.60
N ASN A 94 9.01 -19.52 -3.91
CA ASN A 94 9.28 -19.50 -2.46
C ASN A 94 10.28 -18.40 -2.05
N ASP A 95 11.41 -18.31 -2.75
CA ASP A 95 12.45 -17.32 -2.43
C ASP A 95 11.97 -15.88 -2.67
N ALA A 96 11.12 -15.68 -3.68
CA ALA A 96 10.50 -14.38 -3.96
C ALA A 96 9.54 -13.98 -2.82
N LEU A 97 8.73 -14.92 -2.31
CA LEU A 97 7.87 -14.67 -1.15
C LEU A 97 8.69 -14.40 0.12
N LYS A 98 9.72 -15.19 0.41
CA LYS A 98 10.62 -14.94 1.57
C LYS A 98 11.28 -13.57 1.50
N SER A 99 11.77 -13.19 0.32
CA SER A 99 12.32 -11.86 0.06
C SER A 99 11.28 -10.76 0.25
N LEU A 100 10.05 -10.99 -0.21
CA LEU A 100 8.94 -10.05 -0.08
C LEU A 100 8.53 -9.87 1.39
N TRP A 101 8.49 -10.95 2.17
CA TRP A 101 8.19 -10.92 3.60
C TRP A 101 9.27 -10.16 4.38
N THR A 102 10.54 -10.42 4.09
CA THR A 102 11.67 -9.76 4.77
C THR A 102 11.64 -8.25 4.50
N ARG A 103 11.48 -7.85 3.22
CA ARG A 103 11.38 -6.44 2.84
C ARG A 103 10.13 -5.77 3.41
N GLY A 104 8.98 -6.41 3.27
CA GLY A 104 7.71 -5.92 3.80
C GLY A 104 7.75 -5.72 5.32
N SER A 105 8.35 -6.66 6.06
CA SER A 105 8.55 -6.54 7.51
C SER A 105 9.36 -5.30 7.86
N ASN A 106 10.48 -5.08 7.17
CA ASN A 106 11.33 -3.92 7.42
C ASN A 106 10.63 -2.59 7.08
N GLU A 107 9.90 -2.53 5.96
CA GLU A 107 9.15 -1.33 5.55
C GLU A 107 8.04 -0.99 6.55
N VAL A 108 7.28 -1.99 6.99
CA VAL A 108 6.18 -1.83 7.95
C VAL A 108 6.71 -1.42 9.33
N LEU A 109 7.85 -1.97 9.77
CA LEU A 109 8.52 -1.52 11.00
C LEU A 109 9.07 -0.10 10.87
N ALA A 110 9.65 0.27 9.73
CA ALA A 110 10.10 1.65 9.50
C ALA A 110 8.92 2.63 9.52
N MET A 111 7.78 2.23 8.96
CA MET A 111 6.54 3.01 8.99
C MET A 111 6.00 3.20 10.41
N GLU A 112 6.02 2.14 11.23
CA GLU A 112 5.63 2.20 12.64
C GLU A 112 6.47 3.19 13.43
N ARG A 113 7.80 3.11 13.29
CA ARG A 113 8.74 4.02 13.96
C ARG A 113 8.56 5.46 13.50
N ALA A 114 8.39 5.67 12.19
CA ALA A 114 8.14 6.98 11.62
C ALA A 114 6.83 7.60 12.13
N ALA A 115 5.75 6.81 12.12
CA ALA A 115 4.43 7.24 12.57
C ALA A 115 4.41 7.56 14.08
N ARG A 116 5.06 6.71 14.89
CA ARG A 116 5.21 6.92 16.33
C ARG A 116 5.98 8.20 16.62
N GLN A 117 7.16 8.37 16.01
CA GLN A 117 7.98 9.57 16.21
C GLN A 117 7.24 10.83 15.76
N TYR A 118 6.49 10.75 14.66
CA TYR A 118 5.64 11.86 14.20
C TYR A 118 4.59 12.23 15.25
N GLN A 119 3.87 11.24 15.78
CA GLN A 119 2.83 11.44 16.79
C GLN A 119 3.41 12.05 18.09
N GLU A 120 4.55 11.53 18.55
CA GLU A 120 5.25 12.05 19.73
C GLU A 120 5.68 13.51 19.54
N THR A 121 6.22 13.85 18.36
CA THR A 121 6.65 15.23 18.04
C THR A 121 5.45 16.18 18.00
N GLN A 122 4.35 15.78 17.38
CA GLN A 122 3.13 16.59 17.27
C GLN A 122 2.45 16.82 18.64
N LEU A 123 2.44 15.80 19.50
CA LEU A 123 1.96 15.95 20.87
C LEU A 123 2.78 16.97 21.67
N LEU A 124 4.09 17.05 21.43
CA LEU A 124 4.99 18.01 22.09
C LEU A 124 4.86 19.43 21.53
N GLU A 125 4.67 19.57 20.22
CA GLU A 125 4.63 20.88 19.54
C GLU A 125 3.26 21.56 19.64
N ASP A 126 2.18 20.85 19.35
CA ASP A 126 0.86 21.45 19.12
C ASP A 126 -0.19 21.07 20.17
N GLY A 127 0.14 20.15 21.08
CA GLY A 127 -0.76 19.67 22.14
C GLY A 127 -2.08 19.06 21.64
N THR A 128 -2.26 18.91 20.33
CA THR A 128 -3.48 18.48 19.66
C THR A 128 -3.14 17.46 18.57
N LEU A 129 -3.91 16.38 18.49
CA LEU A 129 -3.79 15.34 17.45
C LEU A 129 -4.73 15.62 16.25
N SER A 130 -5.07 16.88 15.99
CA SER A 130 -6.30 17.26 15.26
C SER A 130 -6.11 17.68 13.80
N PHE A 131 -4.98 17.38 13.15
CA PHE A 131 -4.78 17.72 11.74
C PHE A 131 -4.35 16.50 10.92
N GLU A 132 -4.60 16.58 9.61
CA GLU A 132 -4.10 15.58 8.66
C GLU A 132 -2.60 15.43 8.88
N PRO A 133 -2.10 14.19 9.07
CA PRO A 133 -0.68 13.94 9.22
C PRO A 133 0.09 14.54 8.06
N ASN A 134 1.21 15.19 8.36
CA ASN A 134 2.15 15.62 7.35
C ASN A 134 2.85 14.37 6.76
N TRP A 135 2.28 13.84 5.68
CA TRP A 135 2.76 12.63 5.02
C TRP A 135 4.16 12.80 4.42
N ASP A 136 4.58 14.01 4.04
CA ASP A 136 5.95 14.30 3.64
C ASP A 136 6.94 14.07 4.79
N ARG A 137 6.58 14.54 5.99
CA ARG A 137 7.38 14.33 7.20
C ARG A 137 7.51 12.85 7.52
N ILE A 138 6.42 12.08 7.45
CA ILE A 138 6.44 10.64 7.72
C ILE A 138 7.26 9.90 6.66
N ALA A 139 7.14 10.25 5.38
CA ALA A 139 7.95 9.66 4.30
C ALA A 139 9.45 9.93 4.48
N MET A 140 9.82 11.12 4.98
CA MET A 140 11.19 11.42 5.38
C MET A 140 11.65 10.55 6.55
N LEU A 141 10.88 10.47 7.63
CA LEU A 141 11.20 9.64 8.80
C LEU A 141 11.33 8.16 8.45
N MET A 142 10.55 7.64 7.51
CA MET A 142 10.69 6.26 7.03
C MET A 142 12.08 5.99 6.45
N ARG A 143 12.67 6.96 5.75
CA ARG A 143 14.05 6.86 5.23
C ARG A 143 15.06 6.86 6.37
N ASP A 144 14.86 7.71 7.36
CA ASP A 144 15.71 7.78 8.56
C ASP A 144 15.67 6.47 9.37
N HIS A 145 14.53 5.78 9.37
CA HIS A 145 14.36 4.45 10.00
C HIS A 145 14.83 3.28 9.13
N GLY A 146 15.57 3.55 8.05
CA GLY A 146 16.26 2.53 7.25
C GLY A 146 15.47 1.99 6.06
N CYS A 147 14.38 2.63 5.67
CA CYS A 147 13.65 2.23 4.46
C CYS A 147 14.38 2.72 3.20
N THR A 148 14.86 1.77 2.38
CA THR A 148 15.67 2.06 1.18
C THR A 148 14.85 2.30 -0.08
N GLU A 149 13.55 1.95 -0.07
CA GLU A 149 12.66 2.23 -1.21
C GLU A 149 12.29 3.73 -1.27
N ASN A 150 11.99 4.22 -2.47
CA ASN A 150 11.50 5.59 -2.65
C ASN A 150 10.03 5.69 -2.22
N TRP A 151 9.82 6.00 -0.94
CA TRP A 151 8.53 6.28 -0.34
C TRP A 151 8.13 7.73 -0.55
N THR A 152 7.12 7.93 -1.38
CA THR A 152 6.48 9.24 -1.55
C THR A 152 5.36 9.41 -0.52
N PRO A 153 4.92 10.65 -0.22
CA PRO A 153 3.82 10.88 0.71
C PRO A 153 2.56 10.08 0.37
N GLU A 154 2.22 9.98 -0.92
CA GLU A 154 1.04 9.26 -1.40
C GLU A 154 1.17 7.75 -1.15
N LYS A 155 2.37 7.19 -1.32
CA LYS A 155 2.63 5.78 -1.00
C LYS A 155 2.49 5.52 0.49
N VAL A 156 3.05 6.40 1.33
CA VAL A 156 2.96 6.26 2.80
C VAL A 156 1.51 6.35 3.25
N LYS A 157 0.77 7.35 2.78
CA LYS A 157 -0.66 7.54 3.05
C LYS A 157 -1.47 6.32 2.61
N TYR A 158 -1.24 5.83 1.39
CA TYR A 158 -1.90 4.62 0.89
C TYR A 158 -1.57 3.43 1.78
N ALA A 159 -0.30 3.15 2.00
CA ALA A 159 0.15 2.00 2.75
C ALA A 159 -0.38 1.97 4.19
N TRP A 160 -0.43 3.12 4.85
CA TRP A 160 -1.01 3.26 6.18
C TRP A 160 -2.49 2.85 6.20
N HIS A 161 -3.29 3.41 5.29
CA HIS A 161 -4.74 3.18 5.23
C HIS A 161 -5.14 1.90 4.48
N TYR A 162 -4.21 1.24 3.81
CA TYR A 162 -4.40 -0.01 3.07
C TYR A 162 -3.47 -1.10 3.64
N GLY A 163 -3.51 -1.25 4.97
CA GLY A 163 -3.02 -2.45 5.66
C GLY A 163 -2.08 -2.21 6.83
N ALA A 164 -1.17 -1.23 6.77
CA ALA A 164 -0.17 -1.08 7.83
C ALA A 164 -0.76 -0.64 9.17
N SER A 165 -1.75 0.26 9.17
CA SER A 165 -2.42 0.71 10.40
C SER A 165 -3.06 -0.44 11.19
N ALA A 166 -3.57 -1.47 10.51
CA ALA A 166 -4.15 -2.65 11.17
C ALA A 166 -3.13 -3.46 11.98
N LEU A 167 -1.84 -3.32 11.66
CA LEU A 167 -0.74 -3.97 12.38
C LEU A 167 -0.32 -3.19 13.64
N PHE A 168 -0.71 -1.91 13.75
CA PHE A 168 -0.28 -0.98 14.79
C PHE A 168 -1.46 -0.23 15.41
N PRO A 169 -2.36 -0.92 16.12
CA PRO A 169 -3.59 -0.33 16.64
C PRO A 169 -3.38 0.79 17.67
N HIS A 170 -2.17 0.91 18.22
CA HIS A 170 -1.79 1.95 19.17
C HIS A 170 -1.40 3.28 18.52
N ILE A 171 -1.22 3.33 17.19
CA ILE A 171 -0.86 4.54 16.45
C ILE A 171 -2.07 4.98 15.63
N SER A 172 -2.47 6.23 15.78
CA SER A 172 -3.60 6.81 15.06
C SER A 172 -3.12 7.95 14.16
N LEU A 173 -2.98 7.66 12.87
CA LEU A 173 -2.83 8.67 11.82
C LEU A 173 -4.12 8.72 11.01
N GLN A 174 -4.84 9.84 11.08
CA GLN A 174 -6.16 9.98 10.45
C GLN A 174 -6.05 10.69 9.11
N CYS A 175 -6.66 10.12 8.06
CA CYS A 175 -6.79 10.81 6.79
C CYS A 175 -8.05 11.71 6.84
N ILE A 176 -7.88 13.00 6.55
CA ILE A 176 -9.02 13.93 6.49
C ILE A 176 -9.81 13.71 5.20
N VAL A 177 -11.13 13.74 5.32
CA VAL A 177 -12.07 13.76 4.20
C VAL A 177 -12.08 15.17 3.60
N ILE A 178 -11.41 15.35 2.46
CA ILE A 178 -11.59 16.57 1.66
C ILE A 178 -12.87 16.37 0.83
N GLY A 179 -14.02 16.68 1.42
CA GLY A 179 -15.30 16.78 0.71
C GLY A 179 -16.51 16.26 1.49
N GLY A 180 -17.21 17.15 2.21
CA GLY A 180 -18.59 16.90 2.63
C GLY A 180 -19.05 17.65 3.89
N SER A 181 -19.45 18.91 3.73
CA SER A 181 -20.32 19.69 4.62
C SER A 181 -19.81 20.03 6.02
N GLU A 182 -19.47 21.31 6.16
CA GLU A 182 -19.69 22.12 7.36
C GLU A 182 -21.12 21.87 7.88
N TYR A 183 -21.30 20.94 8.83
CA TYR A 183 -22.48 20.96 9.69
C TYR A 183 -22.19 21.95 10.80
N VAL A 184 -22.56 23.21 10.55
CA VAL A 184 -22.86 24.15 11.63
C VAL A 184 -23.93 23.46 12.49
N LEU A 185 -23.52 22.96 13.65
CA LEU A 185 -24.45 22.66 14.73
C LEU A 185 -24.99 24.01 15.20
N GLU A 186 -26.07 24.49 14.58
CA GLU A 186 -26.88 25.53 15.22
C GLU A 186 -27.36 24.95 16.56
N PRO A 187 -27.14 25.66 17.69
CA PRO A 187 -27.65 25.20 18.97
C PRO A 187 -29.18 25.13 18.91
N PRO A 188 -29.79 24.08 19.49
CA PRO A 188 -31.23 23.94 19.47
C PRO A 188 -31.84 25.12 20.22
N TYR A 189 -32.83 25.73 19.57
CA TYR A 189 -33.74 26.75 20.07
C TYR A 189 -33.78 26.85 21.61
N SER A 190 -33.38 28.01 22.13
CA SER A 190 -33.82 28.44 23.46
C SER A 190 -35.32 28.77 23.37
N THR A 191 -36.10 28.16 24.25
CA THR A 191 -37.54 28.36 24.48
C THR A 191 -37.93 29.82 24.65
#